data_AF-A0A1I7KWH5-F1
#
_entry.id   AF-A0A1I7KWH5-F1
#
_cell.length_a   1.000
_cell.length_b   1.000
_cell.length_c   1.000
_cell.angle_alpha   90.00
_cell.angle_beta   90.00
_cell.angle_gamma   90.00
#
_symmetry.space_group_name_H-M   'P 1'
#
loop_
_entity.id
_entity.type
_entity.pdbx_description
1 polymer ?
#
loop_
_entity_poly.entity_id
_entity_poly.type
_entity_poly.pdbx_seq_one_letter_code
_entity_poly.pdbx_strand_id
1 'polypeptide(L)'
;MPQPQMPQRPQPQPQPQPTMIQRMQAQAQQQAQAQQAEQAAVPARPQAGPRMTTPPQVITSKDASYLKDQLSWLLVAAKKCAHYAKECSDASVASAIQRIGQMHQHHYQLLLGHLKTNNQQAMQSVPQPPQPAH
;
A
#
# COMPACT_ATOMS: atom_id res chain seq x y z
N MET A 1 15.45 -49.36 -77.42
CA MET A 1 16.68 -49.18 -76.63
C MET A 1 16.31 -48.37 -75.38
N PRO A 2 16.90 -48.67 -74.23
CA PRO A 2 16.33 -49.33 -73.03
C PRO A 2 15.40 -48.44 -72.17
N GLN A 3 14.41 -49.06 -71.51
CA GLN A 3 13.56 -48.39 -70.52
C GLN A 3 14.36 -48.16 -69.21
N PRO A 4 14.32 -46.96 -68.60
CA PRO A 4 15.00 -46.69 -67.34
C PRO A 4 14.28 -47.37 -66.17
N GLN A 5 15.04 -48.17 -65.42
CA GLN A 5 14.61 -48.90 -64.24
C GLN A 5 14.33 -47.91 -63.09
N MET A 6 13.11 -47.94 -62.54
CA MET A 6 12.75 -47.10 -61.40
C MET A 6 13.48 -47.56 -60.12
N PRO A 7 14.09 -46.66 -59.33
CA PRO A 7 14.70 -47.01 -58.06
C PRO A 7 13.62 -47.37 -57.02
N GLN A 8 13.77 -48.52 -56.37
CA GLN A 8 12.87 -48.94 -55.30
C GLN A 8 12.99 -48.00 -54.09
N ARG A 9 11.84 -47.54 -53.60
CA ARG A 9 11.75 -46.67 -52.43
C ARG A 9 12.21 -47.44 -51.18
N PRO A 10 13.17 -46.94 -50.39
CA PRO A 10 13.57 -47.60 -49.15
C PRO A 10 12.39 -47.70 -48.18
N GLN A 11 12.16 -48.89 -47.64
CA GLN A 11 11.17 -49.08 -46.57
C GLN A 11 11.61 -48.32 -45.31
N PRO A 12 10.71 -47.59 -44.63
CA PRO A 12 11.05 -46.93 -43.38
C PRO A 12 11.29 -47.98 -42.28
N GLN A 13 12.50 -48.00 -41.73
CA GLN A 13 12.80 -48.74 -40.50
C GLN A 13 11.92 -48.22 -39.35
N PRO A 14 11.37 -49.10 -38.49
CA PRO A 14 10.64 -48.67 -37.30
C PRO A 14 11.62 -47.97 -36.36
N GLN A 15 11.46 -46.66 -36.19
CA GLN A 15 12.22 -45.91 -35.19
C GLN A 15 11.83 -46.41 -33.79
N PRO A 16 12.81 -46.64 -32.88
CA PRO A 16 12.51 -47.06 -31.51
C PRO A 16 11.69 -45.95 -30.83
N GLN A 17 10.44 -46.26 -30.51
CA GLN A 17 9.58 -45.33 -29.80
C GLN A 17 10.12 -45.17 -28.36
N PRO A 18 10.24 -43.93 -27.86
CA PRO A 18 10.71 -43.70 -26.50
C PRO A 18 9.80 -44.44 -25.51
N THR A 19 10.40 -45.20 -24.61
CA THR A 19 9.67 -45.92 -23.55
C THR A 19 8.91 -44.92 -22.68
N MET A 20 7.81 -45.36 -22.07
CA MET A 20 6.95 -44.51 -21.23
C MET A 20 7.76 -43.80 -20.11
N ILE A 21 8.80 -44.46 -19.60
CA ILE A 21 9.76 -43.92 -18.63
C ILE A 21 10.53 -42.73 -19.23
N GLN A 22 11.04 -42.86 -20.44
CA GLN A 22 11.77 -41.78 -21.13
C GLN A 22 10.85 -40.58 -21.41
N ARG A 23 9.59 -40.84 -21.75
CA ARG A 23 8.58 -39.79 -21.97
C ARG A 23 8.23 -39.05 -20.68
N MET A 24 8.13 -39.78 -19.58
CA MET A 24 7.85 -39.21 -18.26
C MET A 24 9.04 -38.39 -17.73
N GLN A 25 10.27 -38.83 -18.01
CA GLN A 25 11.48 -38.10 -17.62
C GLN A 25 11.68 -36.82 -18.45
N ALA A 26 11.38 -36.86 -19.75
CA ALA A 26 11.39 -35.67 -20.60
C ALA A 26 10.31 -34.65 -20.18
N GLN A 27 9.12 -35.12 -19.81
CA GLN A 27 8.05 -34.25 -19.31
C GLN A 27 8.41 -33.61 -17.96
N ALA A 28 9.04 -34.37 -17.05
CA ALA A 28 9.51 -33.84 -15.77
C ALA A 28 10.60 -32.76 -15.96
N GLN A 29 11.54 -32.96 -16.87
CA GLN A 29 12.56 -31.94 -17.19
C GLN A 29 11.97 -30.69 -17.83
N GLN A 30 11.01 -30.84 -18.73
CA GLN A 30 10.35 -29.69 -19.36
C GLN A 30 9.54 -28.87 -18.35
N GLN A 31 8.90 -29.54 -17.38
CA GLN A 31 8.16 -28.89 -16.31
C GLN A 31 9.08 -28.21 -15.27
N ALA A 32 10.27 -28.76 -15.03
CA ALA A 32 11.30 -28.12 -14.19
C ALA A 32 11.86 -26.86 -14.86
N GLN A 33 12.09 -26.89 -16.18
CA GLN A 33 12.62 -25.75 -16.92
C GLN A 33 11.60 -24.61 -17.04
N ALA A 34 10.31 -24.94 -17.18
CA ALA A 34 9.22 -23.95 -17.17
C ALA A 34 9.10 -23.22 -15.81
N GLN A 35 9.29 -23.92 -14.69
CA GLN A 35 9.27 -23.29 -13.35
C GLN A 35 10.45 -22.34 -13.12
N GLN A 36 11.62 -22.63 -13.71
CA GLN A 36 12.79 -21.74 -13.58
C GLN A 36 12.68 -20.50 -14.47
N ALA A 37 11.99 -20.59 -15.61
CA ALA A 37 11.72 -19.44 -16.48
C ALA A 37 10.72 -18.45 -15.87
N GLU A 38 9.78 -18.90 -15.04
CA GLU A 38 8.79 -18.02 -14.40
C GLU A 38 9.38 -17.18 -13.25
N GLN A 39 10.43 -17.67 -12.56
CA GLN A 39 11.13 -16.88 -11.53
C GLN A 39 12.04 -15.78 -12.10
N ALA A 40 12.44 -15.88 -13.37
CA ALA A 40 13.25 -14.84 -14.03
C ALA A 40 12.40 -13.64 -14.52
N ALA A 41 11.08 -13.76 -14.52
CA ALA A 41 10.15 -12.74 -15.03
C ALA A 41 9.51 -11.90 -13.91
N VAL A 42 10.23 -11.62 -12.82
CA VAL A 42 9.79 -10.57 -11.88
C VAL A 42 10.11 -9.22 -12.53
N PRO A 43 9.11 -8.45 -13.01
CA PRO A 43 9.39 -7.12 -13.56
C PRO A 43 10.06 -6.28 -12.47
N ALA A 44 11.19 -5.66 -12.80
CA ALA A 44 11.83 -4.69 -11.95
C ALA A 44 10.79 -3.61 -11.61
N ARG A 45 10.30 -3.62 -10.36
CA ARG A 45 9.40 -2.56 -9.89
C ARG A 45 10.15 -1.24 -10.07
N PRO A 46 9.53 -0.21 -10.68
CA PRO A 46 10.16 1.09 -10.76
C PRO A 46 10.56 1.51 -9.35
N GLN A 47 11.84 1.84 -9.18
CA GLN A 47 12.40 2.24 -7.91
C GLN A 47 11.53 3.37 -7.37
N ALA A 48 10.97 3.14 -6.17
CA ALA A 48 10.32 4.19 -5.43
C ALA A 48 11.30 5.36 -5.36
N GLY A 49 10.88 6.54 -5.85
CA GLY A 49 11.68 7.76 -5.78
C GLY A 49 12.16 8.04 -4.36
N PRO A 50 13.09 9.00 -4.18
CA PRO A 50 13.69 9.31 -2.89
C PRO A 50 12.64 9.31 -1.78
N ARG A 51 12.74 8.36 -0.85
CA ARG A 51 11.81 8.29 0.29
C ARG A 51 12.06 9.55 1.13
N MET A 52 11.10 10.47 1.14
CA MET A 52 11.18 11.63 2.01
C MET A 52 11.28 11.14 3.46
N THR A 53 12.39 11.44 4.13
CA THR A 53 12.61 11.07 5.54
C THR A 53 11.84 11.95 6.50
N THR A 54 11.35 13.10 6.03
CA THR A 54 10.57 14.04 6.83
C THR A 54 9.32 14.44 6.05
N PRO A 55 8.11 14.21 6.60
CA PRO A 55 6.88 14.61 5.93
C PRO A 55 6.80 16.14 5.85
N PRO A 56 6.34 16.70 4.72
CA PRO A 56 6.13 18.13 4.58
C PRO A 56 5.07 18.61 5.57
N GLN A 57 5.19 19.86 6.03
CA GLN A 57 4.26 20.49 6.97
C GLN A 57 2.97 20.96 6.27
N VAL A 58 2.40 20.12 5.42
CA VAL A 58 1.17 20.37 4.67
C VAL A 58 0.02 19.68 5.37
N ILE A 59 -1.13 20.36 5.43
CA ILE A 59 -2.38 19.75 5.87
C ILE A 59 -3.13 19.30 4.62
N THR A 60 -3.21 17.99 4.37
CA THR A 60 -4.01 17.48 3.26
C THR A 60 -5.51 17.56 3.58
N SER A 61 -6.36 17.38 2.58
CA SER A 61 -7.81 17.27 2.80
C SER A 61 -8.18 16.11 3.74
N LYS A 62 -7.38 15.05 3.72
CA LYS A 62 -7.54 13.90 4.63
C LYS A 62 -7.23 14.30 6.08
N ASP A 63 -6.11 14.98 6.29
CA ASP A 63 -5.71 15.49 7.61
C ASP A 63 -6.75 16.47 8.16
N ALA A 64 -7.24 17.40 7.33
CA ALA A 64 -8.27 18.35 7.71
C ALA A 64 -9.57 17.66 8.16
N SER A 65 -9.94 16.55 7.53
CA SER A 65 -11.14 15.78 7.88
C SER A 65 -10.98 15.11 9.25
N TYR A 66 -9.83 14.45 9.49
CA TYR A 66 -9.53 13.87 10.81
C TYR A 66 -9.45 14.93 11.92
N LEU A 67 -8.83 16.08 11.66
CA LEU A 67 -8.76 17.18 12.62
C LEU A 67 -10.15 17.73 12.97
N LYS A 68 -11.04 17.88 11.98
CA LYS A 68 -12.43 18.30 12.21
C LYS A 68 -13.18 17.34 13.13
N ASP A 69 -13.06 16.04 12.88
CA ASP A 69 -13.70 15.02 13.71
C ASP A 69 -13.15 15.07 15.14
N GLN A 70 -11.82 15.17 15.29
CA GLN A 70 -11.17 15.22 16.59
C GLN A 70 -11.54 16.47 17.40
N LEU A 71 -11.61 17.63 16.75
CA LEU A 71 -12.07 18.88 17.37
C LEU A 71 -13.52 18.75 17.87
N SER A 72 -14.38 18.13 17.06
CA SER A 72 -15.78 17.89 17.45
C SER A 72 -15.87 16.99 18.68
N TRP A 73 -15.07 15.91 18.72
CA TRP A 73 -15.02 14.98 19.85
C TRP A 73 -14.51 15.66 21.12
N LEU A 74 -13.43 16.44 21.05
CA LEU A 74 -12.87 17.13 22.21
C LEU A 74 -13.85 18.16 22.81
N LEU A 75 -14.57 18.90 21.95
CA LEU A 75 -15.56 19.86 22.41
C LEU A 75 -16.75 19.17 23.10
N VAL A 76 -17.27 18.09 22.52
CA VAL A 76 -18.35 17.31 23.12
C VAL A 76 -17.91 16.70 24.45
N ALA A 77 -16.71 16.13 24.52
CA ALA A 77 -16.15 15.56 25.74
C ALA A 77 -16.03 16.62 26.85
N ALA A 78 -15.44 17.79 26.55
CA ALA A 78 -15.30 18.88 27.50
C ALA A 78 -16.66 19.35 28.05
N LYS A 79 -17.68 19.50 27.18
CA LYS A 79 -19.04 19.87 27.60
C LYS A 79 -19.70 18.81 28.49
N LYS A 80 -19.52 17.53 28.16
CA LYS A 80 -20.04 16.42 28.98
C LYS A 80 -19.36 16.35 30.34
N CYS A 81 -18.05 16.52 30.41
CA CYS A 81 -17.32 16.62 31.68
C CYS A 81 -17.87 17.77 32.54
N ALA A 82 -18.03 18.96 31.96
CA ALA A 82 -18.57 20.12 32.68
C ALA A 82 -20.01 19.90 33.17
N HIS A 83 -20.83 19.15 32.44
CA HIS A 83 -22.17 18.77 32.87
C HIS A 83 -22.12 17.74 34.00
N TYR A 84 -21.44 16.60 33.81
CA TYR A 84 -21.43 15.52 34.81
C TYR A 84 -20.70 15.88 36.10
N ALA A 85 -19.71 16.77 36.06
CA ALA A 85 -19.09 17.28 37.28
C ALA A 85 -20.10 18.00 38.21
N LYS A 86 -21.21 18.53 37.67
CA LYS A 86 -22.28 19.17 38.47
C LYS A 86 -23.29 18.18 39.01
N GLU A 87 -23.47 17.05 38.33
CA GLU A 87 -24.39 15.98 38.73
C GLU A 87 -23.75 15.00 39.73
N CYS A 88 -22.43 15.08 39.94
CA CYS A 88 -21.72 14.23 40.89
C CYS A 88 -21.87 14.70 42.34
N SER A 89 -22.35 13.80 43.20
CA SER A 89 -22.41 14.04 44.65
C SER A 89 -21.04 13.92 45.33
N ASP A 90 -20.14 13.09 44.79
CA ASP A 90 -18.79 12.91 45.33
C ASP A 90 -17.85 14.00 44.82
N ALA A 91 -17.30 14.79 45.74
CA ALA A 91 -16.45 15.93 45.43
C ALA A 91 -15.12 15.54 44.76
N SER A 92 -14.57 14.37 45.10
CA SER A 92 -13.33 13.87 44.50
C SER A 92 -13.54 13.46 43.05
N VAL A 93 -14.67 12.79 42.76
CA VAL A 93 -15.07 12.41 41.41
C VAL A 93 -15.39 13.65 40.58
N ALA A 94 -16.15 14.60 41.11
CA ALA A 94 -16.45 15.86 40.43
C ALA A 94 -15.16 16.60 40.03
N SER A 95 -14.19 16.68 40.95
CA SER A 95 -12.90 17.33 40.72
C SER A 95 -12.07 16.61 39.63
N ALA A 96 -12.06 15.27 39.64
CA ALA A 96 -11.40 14.48 38.61
C ALA A 96 -12.02 14.72 37.22
N ILE A 97 -13.36 14.74 37.13
CA ILE A 97 -14.08 15.03 35.88
C ILE A 97 -13.77 16.44 35.39
N GLN A 98 -13.70 17.44 36.29
CA GLN A 98 -13.32 18.80 35.91
C GLN A 98 -11.92 18.86 35.31
N ARG A 99 -10.94 18.16 35.91
CA ARG A 99 -9.58 18.10 35.39
C ARG A 99 -9.53 17.46 33.99
N ILE A 100 -10.29 16.40 33.76
CA ILE A 100 -10.41 15.76 32.43
C ILE A 100 -11.06 16.73 31.43
N GLY A 101 -12.10 17.45 31.84
CA GLY A 101 -12.72 18.48 31.00
C GLY A 101 -11.76 19.59 30.59
N GLN A 102 -10.93 20.09 31.51
CA GLN A 102 -9.88 21.07 31.23
C GLN A 102 -8.82 20.52 30.27
N MET A 103 -8.41 19.26 30.44
CA MET A 103 -7.48 18.60 29.51
C MET A 103 -8.06 18.53 28.09
N HIS A 104 -9.34 18.16 27.93
CA HIS A 104 -9.98 18.15 26.61
C HIS A 104 -10.05 19.54 25.98
N GLN A 105 -10.33 20.58 26.78
CA GLN A 105 -10.33 21.97 26.31
C GLN A 105 -8.92 22.42 25.88
N HIS A 106 -7.89 22.05 26.63
CA HIS A 106 -6.51 22.34 26.28
C HIS A 106 -6.11 21.66 24.95
N HIS A 107 -6.41 20.37 24.79
CA HIS A 107 -6.14 19.65 23.55
C HIS A 107 -6.89 20.25 22.35
N TYR A 108 -8.12 20.73 22.55
CA TYR A 108 -8.87 21.41 21.50
C TYR A 108 -8.16 22.68 21.02
N GLN A 109 -7.66 23.49 21.95
CA GLN A 109 -6.89 24.71 21.64
C GLN A 109 -5.56 24.38 20.96
N LEU A 110 -4.89 23.31 21.38
CA LEU A 110 -3.64 22.85 20.75
C LEU A 110 -3.88 22.47 19.28
N LEU A 111 -4.92 21.67 19.00
CA LEU A 111 -5.28 21.29 17.62
C LEU A 111 -5.70 22.48 16.77
N LEU A 112 -6.43 23.45 17.33
CA LEU A 112 -6.71 24.72 16.64
C LEU A 112 -5.41 25.47 16.30
N GLY A 113 -4.39 25.40 17.14
CA GLY A 113 -3.06 25.95 16.88
C GLY A 113 -2.44 25.35 15.62
N HIS A 114 -2.49 24.03 15.45
CA HIS A 114 -1.95 23.35 14.27
C HIS A 114 -2.63 23.76 12.96
N LEU A 115 -3.91 24.14 13.01
CA LEU A 115 -4.65 24.65 11.85
C LEU A 115 -4.19 26.03 11.37
N LYS A 116 -3.44 26.79 12.19
CA LYS A 116 -2.86 28.09 11.81
C LYS A 116 -1.61 27.93 10.93
N THR A 117 -1.62 26.95 10.03
CA THR A 117 -0.56 26.74 9.04
C THR A 117 -0.91 27.49 7.76
N ASN A 118 0.03 28.24 7.18
CA ASN A 118 -0.16 28.76 5.84
C ASN A 118 0.04 27.63 4.82
N ASN A 119 -1.02 26.85 4.64
CA ASN A 119 -0.98 25.62 3.86
C ASN A 119 -0.63 25.88 2.38
N GLN A 120 -0.96 27.07 1.86
CA GLN A 120 -0.57 27.49 0.51
C GLN A 120 0.96 27.59 0.38
N GLN A 121 1.64 28.17 1.36
CA GLN A 121 3.11 28.22 1.40
C GLN A 121 3.70 26.83 1.62
N ALA A 122 3.11 26.03 2.53
CA ALA A 122 3.59 24.68 2.79
C ALA A 122 3.54 23.78 1.54
N MET A 123 2.47 23.88 0.75
CA MET A 123 2.33 23.12 -0.50
C MET A 123 3.39 23.46 -1.55
N GLN A 124 3.93 24.69 -1.56
CA GLN A 124 5.01 25.08 -2.47
C GLN A 124 6.34 24.36 -2.16
N SER A 125 6.52 23.93 -0.91
CA SER A 125 7.72 23.21 -0.47
C SER A 125 7.69 21.71 -0.79
N VAL A 126 6.55 21.18 -1.26
CA VAL A 126 6.40 19.76 -1.61
C VAL A 126 7.07 19.51 -2.96
N PRO A 127 8.09 18.64 -3.05
CA PRO A 127 8.68 18.26 -4.33
C PRO A 127 7.62 17.66 -5.25
N GLN A 128 7.45 18.23 -6.44
CA GLN A 128 6.52 17.68 -7.43
C GLN A 128 7.15 16.46 -8.12
N PRO A 129 6.38 15.38 -8.37
CA PRO A 129 6.86 14.29 -9.20
C PRO A 129 7.18 14.80 -10.61
N PRO A 130 8.20 14.25 -11.29
CA PRO A 130 8.53 14.64 -12.66
C PRO A 130 7.30 14.42 -13.56
N GLN A 131 6.89 15.47 -14.27
CA GLN A 131 5.75 15.39 -15.16
C GLN A 131 6.13 14.57 -16.41
N PRO A 132 5.23 13.71 -16.92
CA PRO A 132 5.49 12.98 -18.15
C PRO A 132 5.64 13.97 -19.31
N ALA A 133 6.71 13.82 -20.10
CA ALA A 133 6.87 14.55 -21.34
C ALA A 133 5.77 14.10 -22.32
N HIS A 134 5.02 15.07 -22.85
CA HIS A 134 4.01 14.87 -23.88
C HIS A 134 4.62 14.46 -25.22
#